data_AF-K8WME0-F1
#
_entry.id   AF-K8WME0-F1
#
_cell.length_a   1.000
_cell.length_b   1.000
_cell.length_c   1.000
_cell.angle_alpha   90.00
_cell.angle_beta   90.00
_cell.angle_gamma   90.00
#
_symmetry.space_group_name_H-M   'P 1'
#
loop_
_entity.id
_entity.type
_entity.pdbx_description
1 polymer ?
#
loop_
_entity_poly.entity_id
_entity_poly.type
_entity_poly.pdbx_seq_one_letter_code
_entity_poly.pdbx_strand_id
1 'polypeptide(L)'
;MQILKGLMLLSLGLLMNGCTAHVWKDSPVVSKDYQYKVQAEDTIVSAFEFKNFKLKLDEKVSNKTLKIPENGVGFVGDTYLYFIAEGADDLLILNKLNKQIILETRNRDKQTIQLKIYESTTPGVTAILSDVLTTRTVPGTQFTDEEKQLLINSGFKLSPDPVRKDWYKVTVIGGVLMAKNSIDYQFDKNEKMTHPYKVELLLPEQVSSFNGLNLISNILATPFTLVGDAVILPIIAVSDVN
;
A
#
# COMPACT_ATOMS: atom_id res chain seq x y z
N MET A 1 -6.85 11.04 -63.92
CA MET A 1 -7.27 12.01 -62.87
C MET A 1 -8.12 11.40 -61.75
N GLN A 2 -8.87 10.32 -61.97
CA GLN A 2 -9.67 9.65 -60.92
C GLN A 2 -8.82 8.83 -59.92
N ILE A 3 -7.76 8.15 -60.38
CA ILE A 3 -6.88 7.34 -59.50
C ILE A 3 -6.11 8.22 -58.50
N LEU A 4 -5.66 9.41 -58.90
CA LEU A 4 -4.95 10.35 -58.03
C LEU A 4 -5.86 10.93 -56.92
N LYS A 5 -7.15 11.14 -57.21
CA LYS A 5 -8.16 11.56 -56.23
C LYS A 5 -8.50 10.43 -55.24
N GLY A 6 -8.56 9.19 -55.70
CA GLY A 6 -8.75 8.02 -54.85
C GLY A 6 -7.58 7.78 -53.88
N LEU A 7 -6.33 7.99 -54.34
CA LEU A 7 -5.14 7.87 -53.50
C LEU A 7 -5.06 8.98 -52.42
N MET A 8 -5.46 10.22 -52.74
CA MET A 8 -5.55 11.31 -51.76
C MET A 8 -6.62 11.08 -50.69
N LEU A 9 -7.77 10.49 -51.05
CA LEU A 9 -8.82 10.16 -50.09
C LEU A 9 -8.39 9.02 -49.15
N LEU A 10 -7.63 8.04 -49.66
CA LEU A 10 -7.11 6.92 -48.88
C LEU A 10 -5.99 7.38 -47.91
N SER A 11 -5.10 8.27 -48.35
CA SER A 11 -4.06 8.83 -47.47
C SER A 11 -4.63 9.77 -46.41
N LEU A 12 -5.68 10.53 -46.72
CA LEU A 12 -6.39 11.36 -45.73
C LEU A 12 -7.13 10.52 -44.69
N GLY A 13 -7.72 9.38 -45.09
CA GLY A 13 -8.34 8.41 -44.18
C GLY A 13 -7.33 7.76 -43.22
N LEU A 14 -6.15 7.37 -43.72
CA LEU A 14 -5.10 6.79 -42.88
C LEU A 14 -4.47 7.80 -41.90
N LEU A 15 -4.38 9.08 -42.27
CA LEU A 15 -3.89 10.14 -41.38
C LEU A 15 -4.89 10.49 -40.26
N MET A 16 -6.20 10.40 -40.52
CA MET A 16 -7.24 10.68 -39.52
C MET A 16 -7.44 9.53 -38.51
N ASN A 17 -7.15 8.28 -38.91
CA ASN A 17 -7.19 7.11 -38.01
C ASN A 17 -6.13 7.20 -36.88
N GLY A 18 -4.99 7.84 -37.16
CA GLY A 18 -3.93 8.04 -36.15
C GLY A 18 -4.29 9.09 -35.10
N CYS A 19 -4.97 10.18 -35.49
CA CYS A 19 -5.36 11.25 -34.57
C CYS A 19 -6.46 10.81 -33.59
N THR A 20 -7.42 10.01 -34.05
CA THR A 20 -8.51 9.50 -33.21
C THR A 20 -7.99 8.56 -32.13
N ALA A 21 -7.08 7.64 -32.47
CA ALA A 21 -6.42 6.78 -31.47
C ALA A 21 -5.65 7.57 -30.41
N HIS A 22 -5.07 8.72 -30.79
CA HIS A 22 -4.35 9.59 -29.86
C HIS A 22 -5.31 10.31 -28.90
N VAL A 23 -6.41 10.88 -29.41
CA VAL A 23 -7.45 11.53 -28.59
C VAL A 23 -8.01 10.56 -27.54
N TRP A 24 -8.26 9.31 -27.92
CA TRP A 24 -8.78 8.28 -27.03
C TRP A 24 -7.76 7.83 -25.98
N LYS A 25 -6.46 7.90 -26.31
CA LYS A 25 -5.36 7.63 -25.38
C LYS A 25 -5.19 8.75 -24.35
N ASP A 26 -5.35 9.99 -24.78
CA ASP A 26 -5.21 11.18 -23.92
C ASP A 26 -6.45 11.40 -23.05
N SER A 27 -7.62 10.90 -23.47
CA SER A 27 -8.87 10.90 -22.72
C SER A 27 -9.41 9.47 -22.56
N PRO A 28 -8.77 8.63 -21.72
CA PRO A 28 -9.15 7.23 -21.58
C PRO A 28 -10.57 7.09 -21.05
N VAL A 29 -11.35 6.22 -21.70
CA VAL A 29 -12.71 5.86 -21.27
C VAL A 29 -12.68 4.92 -20.06
N VAL A 30 -11.64 4.08 -19.99
CA VAL A 30 -11.37 3.21 -18.84
C VAL A 30 -10.08 3.68 -18.19
N SER A 31 -10.17 4.20 -16.96
CA SER A 31 -8.99 4.44 -16.14
C SER A 31 -8.70 3.19 -15.31
N LYS A 32 -7.41 2.92 -15.09
CA LYS A 32 -6.97 1.92 -14.13
C LYS A 32 -6.41 2.66 -12.95
N ASP A 33 -7.08 2.55 -11.82
CA ASP A 33 -6.64 3.11 -10.55
C ASP A 33 -6.29 1.98 -9.58
N TYR A 34 -5.46 2.28 -8.58
CA TYR A 34 -5.17 1.34 -7.51
C TYR A 34 -5.93 1.75 -6.26
N GLN A 35 -6.76 0.85 -5.74
CA GLN A 35 -7.38 0.99 -4.44
C GLN A 35 -6.77 -0.02 -3.47
N TYR A 36 -6.75 0.31 -2.19
CA TYR A 36 -6.26 -0.59 -1.16
C TYR A 36 -7.44 -1.27 -0.49
N LYS A 37 -7.44 -2.61 -0.50
CA LYS A 37 -8.49 -3.42 0.13
C LYS A 37 -7.93 -4.07 1.39
N VAL A 38 -8.75 -4.10 2.44
CA VAL A 38 -8.44 -4.86 3.66
C VAL A 38 -8.47 -6.35 3.30
N GLN A 39 -7.30 -6.98 3.35
CA GLN A 39 -7.11 -8.40 3.06
C GLN A 39 -7.26 -9.24 4.33
N ALA A 40 -6.79 -8.71 5.46
CA ALA A 40 -6.82 -9.39 6.75
C ALA A 40 -6.71 -8.38 7.90
N GLU A 41 -7.14 -8.81 9.08
CA GLU A 41 -6.98 -8.11 10.34
C GLU A 41 -6.14 -8.96 11.30
N ASP A 42 -5.39 -8.31 12.18
CA ASP A 42 -4.62 -9.00 13.24
C ASP A 42 -4.51 -8.10 14.48
N THR A 43 -4.12 -8.69 15.61
CA THR A 43 -3.81 -7.96 16.83
C THR A 43 -2.40 -8.27 17.29
N ILE A 44 -1.52 -7.27 17.29
CA ILE A 44 -0.14 -7.39 17.78
C ILE A 44 -0.12 -7.24 19.29
N VAL A 45 0.42 -8.24 19.99
CA VAL A 45 0.44 -8.30 21.46
C VAL A 45 1.83 -8.25 22.07
N SER A 46 2.86 -8.61 21.32
CA SER A 46 4.24 -8.56 21.79
C SER A 46 5.25 -8.37 20.67
N ALA A 47 6.48 -8.03 21.05
CA ALA A 47 7.61 -7.94 20.15
C ALA A 47 8.86 -8.63 20.73
N PHE A 48 9.79 -9.04 19.88
CA PHE A 48 11.09 -9.57 20.27
C PHE A 48 12.17 -9.11 19.30
N GLU A 49 13.38 -8.86 19.79
CA GLU A 49 14.52 -8.60 18.92
C GLU A 49 15.10 -9.92 18.40
N PHE A 50 15.52 -9.94 17.13
CA PHE A 50 16.23 -11.07 16.55
C PHE A 50 17.50 -10.63 15.84
N LYS A 51 18.54 -11.47 15.92
CA LYS A 51 19.83 -11.28 15.26
C LYS A 51 20.32 -12.58 14.63
N ASN A 52 20.91 -12.50 13.45
CA ASN A 52 21.34 -13.63 12.63
C ASN A 52 20.25 -14.72 12.47
N PHE A 53 19.00 -14.31 12.38
CA PHE A 53 17.85 -15.20 12.32
C PHE A 53 17.84 -15.96 11.00
N LYS A 54 17.74 -17.29 11.08
CA LYS A 54 17.62 -18.19 9.92
C LYS A 54 16.53 -19.18 10.20
N LEU A 55 15.52 -19.20 9.35
CA LEU A 55 14.41 -20.14 9.46
C LEU A 55 14.62 -21.28 8.47
N LYS A 56 14.64 -22.51 8.98
CA LYS A 56 14.56 -23.72 8.17
C LYS A 56 13.10 -24.10 8.06
N LEU A 57 12.62 -24.27 6.83
CA LEU A 57 11.33 -24.90 6.60
C LEU A 57 11.43 -26.38 7.00
N ASP A 58 10.33 -26.92 7.50
CA ASP A 58 10.22 -28.34 7.84
C ASP A 58 10.72 -29.22 6.68
N GLU A 59 11.52 -30.24 6.99
CA GLU A 59 12.31 -31.02 6.02
C GLU A 59 11.43 -31.71 4.96
N LYS A 60 10.13 -31.87 5.23
CA LYS A 60 9.15 -32.42 4.30
C LYS A 60 8.76 -31.47 3.15
N VAL A 61 9.08 -30.18 3.22
CA VAL A 61 8.61 -29.16 2.26
C VAL A 61 9.75 -28.61 1.40
N SER A 62 10.95 -28.38 1.94
CA SER A 62 12.11 -27.94 1.15
C SER A 62 13.40 -27.80 1.97
N ASN A 63 14.56 -28.17 1.42
CA ASN A 63 15.89 -27.80 1.96
C ASN A 63 16.25 -26.30 1.74
N LYS A 64 15.31 -25.46 1.32
CA LYS A 64 15.55 -24.03 1.06
C LYS A 64 15.38 -23.20 2.33
N THR A 65 16.42 -22.46 2.68
CA THR A 65 16.38 -21.41 3.71
C THR A 65 15.46 -20.27 3.26
N LEU A 66 14.57 -19.85 4.14
CA LEU A 66 13.64 -18.75 3.89
C LEU A 66 14.40 -17.42 3.88
N LYS A 67 14.13 -16.54 2.90
CA LYS A 67 14.72 -15.19 2.85
C LYS A 67 13.92 -14.25 3.77
N ILE A 68 14.16 -14.37 5.07
CA ILE A 68 13.70 -13.42 6.10
C ILE A 68 14.86 -12.44 6.36
N PRO A 69 14.59 -11.19 6.79
CA PRO A 69 15.63 -10.36 7.36
C PRO A 69 16.43 -11.11 8.44
N GLU A 70 17.75 -10.98 8.40
CA GLU A 70 18.62 -11.65 9.37
C GLU A 70 18.61 -10.93 10.74
N ASN A 71 18.31 -9.64 10.76
CA ASN A 71 18.27 -8.82 11.96
C ASN A 71 17.05 -7.90 11.93
N GLY A 72 16.49 -7.60 13.10
CA GLY A 72 15.33 -6.72 13.23
C GLY A 72 14.50 -7.01 14.47
N VAL A 73 13.23 -6.64 14.41
CA VAL A 73 12.24 -6.87 15.47
C VAL A 73 11.09 -7.70 14.90
N GLY A 74 10.79 -8.80 15.58
CA GLY A 74 9.64 -9.63 15.33
C GLY A 74 8.46 -9.10 16.14
N PHE A 75 7.34 -8.78 15.48
CA PHE A 75 6.09 -8.52 16.18
C PHE A 75 5.19 -9.76 16.09
N VAL A 76 4.56 -10.10 17.21
CA VAL A 76 3.73 -11.29 17.36
C VAL A 76 2.28 -10.87 17.38
N GLY A 77 1.58 -11.22 16.30
CA GLY A 77 0.14 -11.14 16.19
C GLY A 77 -0.56 -12.39 16.73
N ASP A 78 -1.88 -12.35 16.68
CA ASP A 78 -2.72 -13.52 16.93
C ASP A 78 -2.57 -14.51 15.77
N THR A 79 -2.58 -14.00 14.53
CA THR A 79 -2.55 -14.80 13.30
C THR A 79 -1.18 -14.79 12.62
N TYR A 80 -0.49 -13.65 12.61
CA TYR A 80 0.74 -13.47 11.86
C TYR A 80 1.96 -13.13 12.74
N LEU A 81 3.13 -13.44 12.21
CA LEU A 81 4.42 -12.98 12.69
C LEU A 81 4.96 -11.94 11.69
N TYR A 82 5.39 -10.81 12.21
CA TYR A 82 5.89 -9.68 11.43
C TYR A 82 7.38 -9.55 11.67
N PHE A 83 8.20 -9.89 10.69
CA PHE A 83 9.66 -9.72 10.77
C PHE A 83 10.02 -8.38 10.11
N ILE A 84 10.20 -7.35 10.95
CA ILE A 84 10.45 -5.98 10.50
C ILE A 84 11.95 -5.68 10.62
N ALA A 85 12.55 -5.25 9.51
CA ALA A 85 13.96 -4.88 9.44
C ALA A 85 14.15 -3.37 9.37
N GLU A 86 13.38 -2.73 8.49
CA GLU A 86 13.40 -1.27 8.33
C GLU A 86 12.29 -0.65 9.18
N GLY A 87 12.63 0.37 9.97
CA GLY A 87 11.70 1.04 10.88
C GLY A 87 11.41 0.30 12.19
N ALA A 88 12.07 -0.84 12.44
CA ALA A 88 11.84 -1.67 13.63
C ALA A 88 12.06 -0.91 14.95
N ASP A 89 13.21 -0.23 15.08
CA ASP A 89 13.55 0.57 16.27
C ASP A 89 12.58 1.74 16.46
N ASP A 90 12.18 2.36 15.35
CA ASP A 90 11.19 3.43 15.36
C ASP A 90 9.84 2.94 15.91
N LEU A 91 9.38 1.77 15.50
CA LEU A 91 8.13 1.17 16.01
C LEU A 91 8.23 0.85 17.51
N LEU A 92 9.39 0.38 17.99
CA LEU A 92 9.62 0.16 19.43
C LEU A 92 9.62 1.48 20.22
N ILE A 93 10.24 2.53 19.68
CA ILE A 93 10.19 3.88 20.27
C ILE A 93 8.74 4.37 20.34
N LEU A 94 7.97 4.23 19.26
CA LEU A 94 6.55 4.61 19.23
C LEU A 94 5.71 3.84 20.25
N ASN A 95 5.93 2.53 20.41
CA ASN A 95 5.25 1.72 21.43
C ASN A 95 5.54 2.22 22.86
N LYS A 96 6.79 2.59 23.14
CA LYS A 96 7.19 3.14 24.46
C LYS A 96 6.62 4.54 24.67
N LEU A 97 6.66 5.40 23.66
CA LEU A 97 6.15 6.76 23.71
C LEU A 97 4.64 6.81 23.93
N ASN A 98 3.90 5.86 23.36
CA ASN A 98 2.45 5.75 23.50
C ASN A 98 1.97 5.45 24.94
N LYS A 99 2.90 5.15 25.87
CA LYS A 99 2.61 5.08 27.32
C LYS A 99 2.32 6.43 27.94
N GLN A 100 2.94 7.48 27.40
CA GLN A 100 2.97 8.82 28.00
C GLN A 100 2.18 9.81 27.13
N ILE A 101 2.29 9.69 25.81
CA ILE A 101 1.65 10.59 24.86
C ILE A 101 0.77 9.78 23.93
N ILE A 102 -0.51 10.12 23.84
CA ILE A 102 -1.45 9.44 22.92
C ILE A 102 -1.04 9.74 21.48
N LEU A 103 -0.73 8.69 20.73
CA LEU A 103 -0.36 8.75 19.32
C LEU A 103 -1.47 8.19 18.44
N GLU A 104 -1.73 8.86 17.32
CA GLU A 104 -2.69 8.48 16.28
C GLU A 104 -1.98 8.18 14.96
N THR A 105 -2.45 7.16 14.23
CA THR A 105 -2.00 6.83 12.88
C THR A 105 -3.00 7.34 11.84
N ARG A 106 -2.63 7.31 10.55
CA ARG A 106 -3.21 8.03 9.39
C ARG A 106 -4.74 7.98 9.20
N ASN A 107 -5.54 7.21 9.94
CA ASN A 107 -6.97 7.02 9.64
C ASN A 107 -7.92 7.49 10.75
N ARG A 108 -9.18 7.81 10.37
CA ARG A 108 -10.21 8.40 11.25
C ARG A 108 -10.60 7.49 12.42
N ASP A 109 -10.34 6.19 12.30
CA ASP A 109 -10.51 5.25 13.40
C ASP A 109 -9.21 5.21 14.21
N LYS A 110 -9.23 5.86 15.38
CA LYS A 110 -8.05 6.29 16.14
C LYS A 110 -7.18 5.15 16.70
N GLN A 111 -7.53 3.88 16.43
CA GLN A 111 -6.96 2.71 17.11
C GLN A 111 -6.46 1.60 16.18
N THR A 112 -6.62 1.74 14.86
CA THR A 112 -6.20 0.71 13.89
C THR A 112 -5.03 1.20 13.05
N ILE A 113 -3.96 0.40 13.02
CA ILE A 113 -2.80 0.64 12.16
C ILE A 113 -3.05 -0.06 10.83
N GLN A 114 -3.13 0.71 9.76
CA GLN A 114 -3.20 0.16 8.42
C GLN A 114 -1.79 -0.01 7.85
N LEU A 115 -1.47 -1.21 7.38
CA LEU A 115 -0.17 -1.55 6.81
C LEU A 115 -0.34 -2.12 5.41
N LYS A 116 0.37 -1.52 4.45
CA LYS A 116 0.42 -2.05 3.09
C LYS A 116 1.25 -3.32 3.01
N ILE A 117 0.69 -4.31 2.33
CA ILE A 117 1.32 -5.57 2.02
C ILE A 117 1.30 -5.84 0.51
N TYR A 118 2.22 -6.69 0.07
CA TYR A 118 2.35 -7.14 -1.31
C TYR A 118 2.52 -8.65 -1.34
N GLU A 119 2.11 -9.27 -2.44
CA GLU A 119 2.29 -10.70 -2.64
C GLU A 119 3.78 -11.08 -2.59
N SER A 120 4.07 -12.23 -1.98
CA SER A 120 5.41 -12.80 -1.95
C SER A 120 5.47 -14.06 -2.80
N THR A 121 6.54 -14.18 -3.59
CA THR A 121 6.88 -15.41 -4.30
C THR A 121 7.81 -16.31 -3.47
N THR A 122 8.19 -15.88 -2.26
CA THR A 122 9.10 -16.62 -1.40
C THR A 122 8.33 -17.69 -0.61
N PRO A 123 8.70 -18.99 -0.72
CA PRO A 123 8.03 -20.05 0.02
C PRO A 123 8.00 -19.77 1.52
N GLY A 124 6.84 -19.94 2.14
CA GLY A 124 6.59 -19.71 3.58
C GLY A 124 6.47 -18.25 4.01
N VAL A 125 6.77 -17.27 3.14
CA VAL A 125 6.40 -15.87 3.36
C VAL A 125 4.97 -15.65 2.90
N THR A 126 4.11 -15.17 3.79
CA THR A 126 2.72 -14.83 3.46
C THR A 126 2.65 -13.57 2.61
N ALA A 127 3.39 -12.52 3.00
CA ALA A 127 3.40 -11.26 2.28
C ALA A 127 4.69 -10.46 2.53
N ILE A 128 5.02 -9.55 1.62
CA ILE A 128 6.03 -8.52 1.83
C ILE A 128 5.35 -7.30 2.43
N LEU A 129 5.94 -6.74 3.48
CA LEU A 129 5.46 -5.52 4.11
C LEU A 129 6.35 -4.35 3.66
N SER A 130 5.73 -3.33 3.08
CA SER A 130 6.41 -2.10 2.69
C SER A 130 5.44 -0.93 2.75
N ASP A 131 5.64 -0.04 3.71
CA ASP A 131 4.76 1.10 3.91
C ASP A 131 5.49 2.30 4.53
N VAL A 132 4.82 3.44 4.51
CA VAL A 132 5.24 4.66 5.19
C VAL A 132 4.17 5.03 6.21
N LEU A 133 4.45 4.72 7.48
CA LEU A 133 3.59 5.04 8.59
C LEU A 133 3.79 6.49 9.01
N THR A 134 2.71 7.27 9.03
CA THR A 134 2.73 8.60 9.64
C THR A 134 1.99 8.58 10.95
N THR A 135 2.74 8.80 12.04
CA THR A 135 2.23 8.86 13.40
C THR A 135 2.15 10.31 13.84
N ARG A 136 1.08 10.67 14.55
CA ARG A 136 0.78 12.03 14.97
C ARG A 136 0.35 12.07 16.41
N THR A 137 0.48 13.23 17.02
CA THR A 137 -0.18 13.54 18.29
C THR A 137 -1.58 14.08 18.03
N VAL A 138 -2.44 14.07 19.05
CA VAL A 138 -3.77 14.66 18.96
C VAL A 138 -3.64 16.19 18.72
N PRO A 139 -4.27 16.73 17.66
CA PRO A 139 -4.24 18.17 17.37
C PRO A 139 -4.66 19.04 18.56
N GLY A 140 -3.92 20.13 18.79
CA GLY A 140 -4.20 21.08 19.86
C GLY A 140 -3.81 20.64 21.28
N THR A 141 -3.21 19.46 21.44
CA THR A 141 -2.69 19.00 22.75
C THR A 141 -1.62 19.96 23.25
N GLN A 142 -1.74 20.37 24.52
CA GLN A 142 -0.74 21.18 25.21
C GLN A 142 0.28 20.25 25.85
N PHE A 143 1.52 20.30 25.36
CA PHE A 143 2.63 19.54 25.91
C PHE A 143 3.44 20.39 26.88
N THR A 144 3.86 19.78 27.97
CA THR A 144 4.92 20.30 28.84
C THR A 144 6.24 20.38 28.07
N ASP A 145 7.21 21.14 28.58
CA ASP A 145 8.52 21.23 27.92
C ASP A 145 9.27 19.90 27.92
N GLU A 146 9.09 19.08 28.96
CA GLU A 146 9.61 17.72 29.04
C GLU A 146 9.02 16.81 27.94
N GLU A 147 7.71 16.85 27.73
CA GLU A 147 7.04 16.09 26.67
C GLU A 147 7.45 16.56 25.27
N LYS A 148 7.65 17.87 25.07
CA LYS A 148 8.18 18.39 23.80
C LYS A 148 9.59 17.86 23.53
N GLN A 149 10.46 17.85 24.54
CA GLN A 149 11.80 17.27 24.40
C GLN A 149 11.72 15.78 24.10
N LEU A 150 10.82 15.05 24.75
CA LEU A 150 10.59 13.63 24.47
C LEU A 150 10.15 13.39 23.02
N LEU A 151 9.23 14.20 22.50
CA LEU A 151 8.78 14.15 21.10
C LEU A 151 9.95 14.43 20.13
N ILE A 152 10.71 15.50 20.36
CA ILE A 152 11.88 15.87 19.55
C ILE A 152 12.91 14.74 19.54
N ASN A 153 13.28 14.23 20.72
CA ASN A 153 14.26 13.14 20.88
C ASN A 153 13.77 11.84 20.24
N SER A 154 12.46 11.64 20.17
CA SER A 154 11.84 10.50 19.48
C SER A 154 11.71 10.71 17.96
N GLY A 155 12.17 11.86 17.43
CA GLY A 155 12.19 12.17 16.00
C GLY A 155 10.89 12.79 15.46
N PHE A 156 9.99 13.25 16.33
CA PHE A 156 8.82 14.01 15.90
C PHE A 156 9.20 15.44 15.50
N LYS A 157 8.43 15.99 14.57
CA LYS A 157 8.53 17.37 14.12
C LYS A 157 7.18 18.06 14.33
N LEU A 158 7.21 19.32 14.71
CA LEU A 158 5.98 20.13 14.76
C LEU A 158 5.45 20.30 13.33
N SER A 159 4.16 20.08 13.14
CA SER A 159 3.49 20.32 11.86
C SER A 159 3.64 21.79 11.47
N PRO A 160 4.04 22.07 10.21
CA PRO A 160 4.09 23.46 9.71
C PRO A 160 2.69 24.05 9.51
N ASP A 161 1.64 23.23 9.57
CA ASP A 161 0.25 23.67 9.48
C ASP A 161 -0.15 24.41 10.78
N PRO A 162 -0.39 25.74 10.69
CA PRO A 162 -0.71 26.56 11.85
C PRO A 162 -2.07 26.21 12.48
N VAL A 163 -2.93 25.48 11.76
CA VAL A 163 -4.26 25.06 12.23
C VAL A 163 -4.18 23.80 13.08
N ARG A 164 -3.38 22.81 12.67
CA ARG A 164 -3.34 21.51 13.36
C ARG A 164 -2.54 21.52 14.66
N LYS A 165 -1.42 22.27 14.70
CA LYS A 165 -0.50 22.35 15.86
C LYS A 165 -0.12 20.98 16.45
N ASP A 166 -0.10 19.93 15.64
CA ASP A 166 0.26 18.59 16.07
C ASP A 166 1.71 18.27 15.72
N TRP A 167 2.29 17.35 16.47
CA TRP A 167 3.58 16.75 16.17
C TRP A 167 3.39 15.51 15.31
N TYR A 168 4.26 15.31 14.32
CA TYR A 168 4.23 14.15 13.44
C TYR A 168 5.61 13.50 13.28
N LYS A 169 5.61 12.19 13.07
CA LYS A 169 6.77 11.38 12.67
C LYS A 169 6.40 10.52 11.48
N VAL A 170 7.34 10.35 10.56
CA VAL A 170 7.22 9.48 9.40
C VAL A 170 8.21 8.33 9.57
N THR A 171 7.72 7.10 9.57
CA THR A 171 8.52 5.88 9.72
C THR A 171 8.31 5.03 8.49
N VAL A 172 9.40 4.73 7.77
CA VAL A 172 9.39 3.74 6.69
C VAL A 172 9.45 2.36 7.34
N ILE A 173 8.56 1.47 6.94
CA ILE A 173 8.47 0.11 7.47
C ILE A 173 8.74 -0.86 6.33
N GLY A 174 9.68 -1.77 6.56
CA GLY A 174 10.06 -2.81 5.61
C GLY A 174 10.27 -4.14 6.31
N GLY A 175 9.65 -5.19 5.79
CA GLY A 175 9.71 -6.52 6.39
C GLY A 175 8.93 -7.58 5.65
N VAL A 176 8.69 -8.69 6.34
CA VAL A 176 7.89 -9.82 5.82
C VAL A 176 6.88 -10.28 6.86
N LEU A 177 5.74 -10.75 6.36
CA LEU A 177 4.68 -11.37 7.13
C LEU A 177 4.71 -12.88 6.93
N MET A 178 4.57 -13.65 8.00
CA MET A 178 4.46 -15.10 7.97
C MET A 178 3.28 -15.56 8.81
N ALA A 179 2.56 -16.58 8.37
CA ALA A 179 1.54 -17.21 9.18
C ALA A 179 2.18 -17.80 10.44
N LYS A 180 1.63 -17.49 11.63
CA LYS A 180 2.22 -17.90 12.91
C LYS A 180 2.32 -19.42 13.05
N ASN A 181 1.35 -20.14 12.48
CA ASN A 181 1.31 -21.61 12.49
C ASN A 181 2.28 -22.28 11.51
N SER A 182 2.98 -21.52 10.66
CA SER A 182 3.98 -22.08 9.73
C SER A 182 5.36 -22.24 10.37
N ILE A 183 5.53 -21.77 11.60
CA ILE A 183 6.80 -21.79 12.34
C ILE A 183 6.58 -22.52 13.67
N ASP A 184 7.34 -23.60 13.88
CA ASP A 184 7.44 -24.27 15.18
C ASP A 184 8.54 -23.61 16.02
N TYR A 185 8.25 -22.42 16.57
CA TYR A 185 9.19 -21.69 17.41
C TYR A 185 8.47 -21.02 18.57
N GLN A 186 8.97 -21.27 19.78
CA GLN A 186 8.52 -20.58 20.98
C GLN A 186 9.41 -19.36 21.22
N PHE A 187 8.81 -18.17 21.17
CA PHE A 187 9.52 -16.92 21.40
C PHE A 187 9.62 -16.66 22.92
N ASP A 188 10.68 -17.21 23.55
CA ASP A 188 10.88 -17.21 25.01
C ASP A 188 11.19 -15.84 25.63
N LYS A 189 11.36 -14.79 24.82
CA LYS A 189 11.76 -13.43 25.27
C LYS A 189 10.97 -12.32 24.58
N ASN A 190 9.65 -12.37 24.72
CA ASN A 190 8.77 -11.36 24.16
C ASN A 190 8.61 -10.16 25.13
N GLU A 191 8.98 -8.96 24.70
CA GLU A 191 8.54 -7.71 25.33
C GLU A 191 7.05 -7.53 25.01
N LYS A 192 6.22 -7.40 26.06
CA LYS A 192 4.80 -7.12 25.86
C LYS A 192 4.64 -5.72 25.27
N MET A 193 3.78 -5.59 24.26
CA MET A 193 3.37 -4.27 23.79
C MET A 193 2.68 -3.52 24.93
N THR A 194 2.78 -2.18 24.92
CA THR A 194 2.13 -1.35 25.93
C THR A 194 0.63 -1.64 25.99
N HIS A 195 0.03 -1.76 24.81
CA HIS A 195 -1.34 -2.20 24.61
C HIS A 195 -1.36 -3.08 23.35
N PRO A 196 -2.36 -3.96 23.19
CA PRO A 196 -2.56 -4.64 21.93
C PRO A 196 -2.84 -3.62 20.80
N TYR A 197 -2.22 -3.80 19.64
CA TYR A 197 -2.43 -2.95 18.47
C TYR A 197 -3.25 -3.70 17.43
N LYS A 198 -4.40 -3.14 17.04
CA LYS A 198 -5.17 -3.64 15.90
C LYS A 198 -4.49 -3.24 14.61
N VAL A 199 -4.37 -4.19 13.69
CA VAL A 199 -3.72 -4.00 12.39
C VAL A 199 -4.64 -4.45 11.27
N GLU A 200 -4.77 -3.62 10.25
CA GLU A 200 -5.41 -3.95 8.98
C GLU A 200 -4.35 -4.07 7.89
N LEU A 201 -4.32 -5.20 7.20
CA LEU A 201 -3.38 -5.49 6.13
C LEU A 201 -4.01 -5.14 4.79
N LEU A 202 -3.41 -4.19 4.08
CA LEU A 202 -3.93 -3.61 2.87
C LEU A 202 -3.19 -4.13 1.63
N LEU A 203 -3.91 -4.80 0.73
CA LEU A 203 -3.37 -5.21 -0.57
C LEU A 203 -3.81 -4.20 -1.66
N PRO A 204 -2.91 -3.75 -2.55
CA PRO A 204 -3.31 -2.95 -3.69
C PRO A 204 -4.07 -3.80 -4.72
N GLU A 205 -5.27 -3.35 -5.08
CA GLU A 205 -6.12 -3.94 -6.11
C GLU A 205 -6.25 -2.96 -7.28
N GLN A 206 -6.08 -3.44 -8.50
CA GLN A 206 -6.32 -2.65 -9.69
C GLN A 206 -7.83 -2.60 -9.94
N VAL A 207 -8.40 -1.40 -9.87
CA VAL A 207 -9.81 -1.17 -10.16
C VAL A 207 -9.90 -0.41 -11.47
N SER A 208 -10.75 -0.90 -12.37
CA SER A 208 -11.08 -0.19 -13.60
C SER A 208 -12.30 0.69 -13.36
N SER A 209 -12.22 1.97 -13.73
CA SER A 209 -13.36 2.88 -13.66
C SER A 209 -13.72 3.40 -15.06
N PHE A 210 -15.03 3.52 -15.32
CA PHE A 210 -15.54 3.96 -16.61
C PHE A 210 -15.92 5.46 -16.56
N ASN A 211 -15.35 6.23 -17.47
CA ASN A 211 -15.65 7.65 -17.65
C ASN A 211 -16.56 7.86 -18.87
N GLY A 212 -17.87 7.96 -18.62
CA GLY A 212 -18.87 8.18 -19.66
C GLY A 212 -18.76 9.53 -20.38
N LEU A 213 -18.21 10.56 -19.72
CA LEU A 213 -17.98 11.86 -20.35
C LEU A 213 -16.84 11.78 -21.36
N ASN A 214 -15.77 11.06 -21.02
CA ASN A 214 -14.67 10.79 -21.95
C ASN A 214 -15.18 9.96 -23.14
N LEU A 215 -16.06 8.96 -22.91
CA LEU A 215 -16.67 8.21 -24.03
C LEU A 215 -17.45 9.13 -24.98
N ILE A 216 -18.33 9.98 -24.44
CA ILE A 216 -19.14 10.90 -25.26
C ILE A 216 -18.23 11.85 -26.06
N SER A 217 -17.25 12.46 -25.40
CA SER A 217 -16.29 13.36 -26.04
C SER A 217 -15.51 12.65 -27.15
N ASN A 218 -15.05 11.43 -26.88
CA ASN A 218 -14.31 10.60 -27.81
C ASN A 218 -15.15 10.19 -29.02
N ILE A 219 -16.43 9.87 -28.84
CA ILE A 219 -17.36 9.58 -29.94
C ILE A 219 -17.58 10.83 -30.81
N LEU A 220 -17.81 12.01 -30.20
CA LEU A 220 -18.00 13.27 -30.92
C LEU A 220 -16.76 13.69 -31.73
N ALA A 221 -15.56 13.32 -31.25
CA ALA A 221 -14.30 13.58 -31.94
C ALA A 221 -13.95 12.53 -33.03
N THR A 222 -14.69 11.43 -33.12
CA THR A 222 -14.45 10.35 -34.09
C THR A 222 -15.30 10.55 -35.34
N PRO A 223 -14.71 10.54 -36.56
CA PRO A 223 -15.47 10.59 -37.81
C PRO A 223 -16.52 9.47 -37.92
N PHE A 224 -17.69 9.78 -38.48
CA PHE A 224 -18.86 8.88 -38.55
C PHE A 224 -18.60 7.47 -39.11
N THR A 225 -17.57 7.30 -39.95
CA THR A 225 -17.19 6.01 -40.54
C THR A 225 -16.55 5.02 -39.55
N LEU A 226 -16.19 5.46 -38.34
CA LEU A 226 -15.47 4.68 -37.32
C LEU A 226 -16.26 4.48 -36.00
N VAL A 227 -17.50 4.98 -35.93
CA VAL A 227 -18.28 5.04 -34.69
C VAL A 227 -18.70 3.64 -34.18
N GLY A 228 -18.83 2.65 -35.07
CA GLY A 228 -19.19 1.28 -34.69
C GLY A 228 -18.19 0.62 -33.75
N ASP A 229 -16.90 0.65 -34.09
CA ASP A 229 -15.83 0.07 -33.27
C ASP A 229 -15.59 0.88 -31.99
N ALA A 230 -15.79 2.20 -32.06
CA ALA A 230 -15.67 3.13 -30.94
C ALA A 230 -16.68 2.85 -29.80
N VAL A 231 -17.91 2.43 -30.12
CA VAL A 231 -18.94 2.16 -29.10
C VAL A 231 -18.77 0.78 -28.47
N ILE A 232 -18.35 -0.23 -29.25
CA ILE A 232 -18.35 -1.63 -28.82
C ILE A 232 -17.12 -1.98 -27.97
N LEU A 233 -15.92 -1.53 -28.35
CA LEU A 233 -14.67 -1.92 -27.70
C LEU A 233 -14.56 -1.50 -26.22
N PRO A 234 -14.97 -0.29 -25.81
CA PRO A 234 -14.90 0.12 -24.40
C PRO A 234 -15.88 -0.66 -23.51
N ILE A 235 -17.04 -1.06 -24.04
CA ILE A 235 -18.06 -1.81 -23.30
C ILE A 235 -17.55 -3.24 -23.01
N ILE A 236 -16.92 -3.88 -23.99
CA ILE A 236 -16.34 -5.22 -23.83
C ILE A 236 -15.16 -5.21 -22.85
N ALA A 237 -14.32 -4.17 -22.91
CA ALA A 237 -13.16 -4.03 -22.01
C ALA A 237 -13.55 -3.85 -20.53
N VAL A 238 -14.76 -3.36 -20.24
CA VAL A 238 -15.30 -3.27 -18.87
C VAL A 238 -15.95 -4.59 -18.43
N SER A 239 -16.51 -5.38 -19.34
CA SER A 239 -17.15 -6.66 -19.00
C SER A 239 -16.17 -7.81 -18.75
N ASP A 240 -14.96 -7.76 -19.31
CA ASP A 240 -13.91 -8.79 -19.11
C ASP A 240 -13.12 -8.64 -17.79
N VAL A 241 -13.47 -7.69 -16.92
CA VAL A 241 -12.74 -7.36 -15.68
C VAL A 241 -13.60 -7.54 -14.41
N ASN A 242 -14.80 -8.13 -14.52
CA ASN A 242 -15.66 -8.50 -13.38
C ASN A 242 -15.66 -10.01 -13.13
#